data_AF-A0A1F4PFT7-F1
#
_entry.id   AF-A0A1F4PFT7-F1
#
_cell.length_a   1.000
_cell.length_b   1.000
_cell.length_c   1.000
_cell.angle_alpha   90.00
_cell.angle_beta   90.00
_cell.angle_gamma   90.00
#
_symmetry.space_group_name_H-M   'P 1'
#
loop_
_entity.id
_entity.type
_entity.pdbx_description
1 polymer ?
#
loop_
_entity_poly.entity_id
_entity_poly.type
_entity_poly.pdbx_seq_one_letter_code
_entity_poly.pdbx_strand_id
1 'polypeptide(L)'
;MNTVVIEHVALNDLPAAWRAQLHVARNTRVTVRIDEESEEQVAQAAPIALTNNPLFGMWQDREDTRDVAAYARGLRAPRFNVDGSRHEG
;
A
#
# COMPACT_ATOMS: atom_id res chain seq x y z
N MET A 1 1.15 21.15 3.35
CA MET A 1 0.76 21.37 4.77
C MET A 1 -0.41 22.35 4.82
N ASN A 2 -1.56 21.92 4.32
CA ASN A 2 -2.79 22.66 4.39
C ASN A 2 -3.84 21.75 5.01
N THR A 3 -4.38 22.12 6.17
CA THR A 3 -5.42 21.37 6.87
C THR A 3 -6.72 22.12 6.71
N VAL A 4 -7.74 21.45 6.17
CA VAL A 4 -9.09 22.00 6.06
C VAL A 4 -9.93 21.43 7.18
N VAL A 5 -10.46 22.29 8.04
CA VAL A 5 -11.41 21.92 9.09
C VAL A 5 -12.79 22.45 8.71
N ILE A 6 -13.75 21.54 8.58
CA ILE A 6 -15.15 21.86 8.30
C ILE A 6 -15.96 21.51 9.53
N GLU A 7 -16.45 22.53 10.22
CA GLU A 7 -17.20 22.38 11.47
C GLU A 7 -18.71 22.29 11.22
N HIS A 8 -19.42 21.69 12.18
CA HIS A 8 -20.88 21.66 12.23
C HIS A 8 -21.57 20.99 11.02
N VAL A 9 -20.91 20.06 10.35
CA VAL A 9 -21.46 19.33 9.20
C VAL A 9 -22.60 18.43 9.66
N ALA A 10 -23.76 18.54 9.03
CA ALA A 10 -24.88 17.66 9.32
C ALA A 10 -24.53 16.24 8.87
N LEU A 11 -24.88 15.24 9.69
CA LEU A 11 -24.53 13.84 9.38
C LEU A 11 -25.02 13.44 7.98
N ASN A 12 -26.21 13.88 7.57
CA ASN A 12 -26.81 13.56 6.26
C ASN A 12 -26.04 14.11 5.05
N ASP A 13 -25.22 15.15 5.24
CA ASP A 13 -24.43 15.75 4.17
C ASP A 13 -23.11 14.99 3.94
N LEU A 14 -22.79 14.02 4.79
CA LEU A 14 -21.60 13.19 4.64
C LEU A 14 -21.81 12.03 3.66
N PRO A 15 -20.74 11.61 2.95
CA PRO A 15 -20.74 10.40 2.14
C PRO A 15 -21.28 9.18 2.89
N ALA A 16 -22.04 8.32 2.20
CA ALA A 16 -22.67 7.15 2.80
C ALA A 16 -21.67 6.20 3.48
N ALA A 17 -20.49 6.02 2.88
CA ALA A 17 -19.41 5.19 3.42
C ALA A 17 -18.90 5.71 4.77
N TRP A 18 -18.78 7.03 4.94
CA TRP A 18 -18.34 7.64 6.20
C TRP A 18 -19.42 7.55 7.26
N ARG A 19 -20.68 7.79 6.89
CA ARG A 19 -21.83 7.64 7.81
C ARG A 19 -21.96 6.24 8.37
N ALA A 20 -21.70 5.21 7.57
CA ALA A 20 -21.80 3.81 8.01
C ALA A 20 -20.82 3.46 9.14
N GLN A 21 -19.70 4.19 9.26
CA GLN A 21 -18.70 3.98 10.31
C GLN A 21 -19.01 4.75 11.59
N LEU A 22 -19.86 5.77 11.51
CA LEU A 22 -20.18 6.66 12.61
C LEU A 22 -21.45 6.19 13.34
N HIS A 23 -21.29 5.71 14.58
CA HIS A 23 -22.40 5.29 15.44
C HIS A 23 -23.00 6.48 16.22
N VAL A 24 -23.49 7.48 15.49
CA VAL A 24 -24.10 8.69 16.07
C VAL A 24 -25.56 8.82 15.67
N ALA A 25 -26.34 9.51 16.51
CA ALA A 25 -27.73 9.81 16.21
C ALA A 25 -27.87 10.60 14.89
N ARG A 26 -28.97 10.36 14.15
CA ARG A 26 -29.20 10.90 12.81
C ARG A 26 -29.19 12.43 12.69
N ASN A 27 -29.24 13.16 13.81
CA ASN A 27 -29.27 14.62 13.84
C ASN A 27 -28.03 15.24 14.50
N THR A 28 -26.96 14.46 14.66
CA THR A 28 -25.71 14.96 15.23
C THR A 28 -24.92 15.75 14.18
N ARG A 29 -24.28 16.83 14.63
CA ARG A 29 -23.32 17.59 13.82
C ARG A 29 -21.91 17.08 14.12
N VAL A 30 -21.09 16.95 13.08
CA VAL A 30 -19.71 16.46 13.20
C VAL A 30 -18.73 17.48 12.63
N THR A 31 -17.46 17.34 13.02
CA THR A 31 -16.36 18.10 12.45
C THR A 31 -15.55 17.18 11.55
N VAL A 32 -15.36 17.60 10.30
CA VAL A 32 -14.54 16.88 9.32
C VAL A 32 -13.20 17.58 9.21
N ARG A 33 -12.12 16.85 9.46
CA ARG A 33 -10.75 17.32 9.30
C ARG A 33 -10.13 16.60 8.10
N ILE A 34 -9.71 17.38 7.11
CA ILE A 34 -9.08 16.89 5.88
C ILE A 34 -7.64 17.39 5.90
N ASP A 35 -6.72 16.45 5.98
CA ASP A 35 -5.29 16.71 5.92
C ASP A 35 -4.77 16.25 4.54
N GLU A 36 -3.88 17.05 3.94
CA GLU A 36 -3.15 16.67 2.74
C GLU A 36 -2.09 15.62 3.12
N GLU A 37 -2.31 14.37 2.70
CA GLU A 37 -1.31 13.31 2.87
C GLU A 37 -0.13 13.56 1.92
N SER A 38 1.07 13.63 2.50
CA SER A 38 2.30 13.65 1.70
C SER A 38 2.54 12.26 1.10
N GLU A 39 3.16 12.17 -0.07
CA GLU A 39 3.47 10.89 -0.74
C GLU A 39 4.20 9.89 0.17
N GLU A 40 5.00 10.41 1.11
CA GLU A 40 5.71 9.66 2.15
C GLU A 40 4.77 8.98 3.18
N GLN A 41 3.63 9.58 3.49
CA GLN A 41 2.63 9.07 4.44
C GLN A 41 1.74 8.01 3.79
N VAL A 42 1.39 8.18 2.52
CA VAL A 42 0.69 7.15 1.72
C VAL A 42 1.55 5.89 1.57
N ALA A 43 2.87 6.07 1.35
CA ALA A 43 3.82 4.95 1.33
C ALA A 43 3.95 4.24 2.68
N GLN A 44 3.79 4.95 3.81
CA GLN A 44 3.84 4.40 5.17
C GLN A 44 2.52 3.78 5.65
N ALA A 45 1.38 4.16 5.10
CA ALA A 45 0.08 3.50 5.36
C ALA A 45 -0.09 2.18 4.57
N ALA A 46 0.74 1.97 3.54
CA ALA A 46 0.70 0.80 2.66
C ALA A 46 1.51 -0.46 3.07
N PRO A 47 1.94 -0.73 4.33
CA PRO A 47 2.50 -2.05 4.66
C PRO A 47 1.48 -2.98 5.33
N ILE A 48 0.37 -2.50 5.89
CA ILE A 48 -0.40 -3.32 6.86
C ILE A 48 -1.33 -4.35 6.17
N ALA A 49 -1.75 -4.11 4.92
CA ALA A 49 -2.66 -5.03 4.22
C ALA A 49 -1.97 -6.13 3.41
N LEU A 50 -0.73 -5.93 2.94
CA LEU A 50 0.01 -6.97 2.20
C LEU A 50 0.73 -7.98 3.13
N THR A 51 0.98 -7.61 4.38
CA THR A 51 1.79 -8.41 5.33
C THR A 51 1.03 -9.57 6.00
N ASN A 52 -0.29 -9.70 5.84
CA ASN A 52 -1.05 -10.79 6.49
C ASN A 52 -0.97 -12.15 5.76
N ASN A 53 -0.28 -12.24 4.62
CA ASN A 53 0.00 -13.54 4.03
C ASN A 53 1.41 -14.00 4.49
N PRO A 54 1.50 -15.06 5.31
CA PRO A 54 2.76 -15.53 5.90
C PRO A 54 3.81 -15.94 4.85
N LEU A 55 3.42 -16.08 3.58
CA LEU A 55 4.31 -16.41 2.48
C LEU A 55 5.07 -15.21 1.90
N PHE A 56 4.61 -13.96 2.09
CA PHE A 56 5.29 -12.79 1.53
C PHE A 56 6.61 -12.45 2.26
N GLY A 57 6.79 -12.89 3.52
CA GLY A 57 8.04 -12.74 4.27
C GLY A 57 9.05 -13.87 4.08
N MET A 58 8.64 -15.02 3.52
CA MET A 58 9.48 -16.21 3.39
C MET A 58 10.73 -15.99 2.50
N TRP A 59 10.70 -14.96 1.66
CA TRP A 59 11.78 -14.64 0.71
C TRP A 59 12.57 -13.39 1.13
N GLN A 60 12.27 -12.83 2.30
CA GLN A 60 12.94 -11.62 2.80
C GLN A 60 14.36 -11.93 3.31
N ASP A 61 14.59 -13.12 3.86
CA ASP A 61 15.88 -13.56 4.38
C ASP A 61 16.81 -14.14 3.29
N ARG A 62 16.33 -14.21 2.05
CA ARG A 62 17.09 -14.70 0.90
C ARG A 62 18.03 -13.60 0.40
N GLU A 63 19.31 -13.91 0.30
CA GLU A 63 20.32 -12.93 -0.12
C GLU A 63 20.17 -12.57 -1.61
N ASP A 64 19.71 -13.52 -2.42
CA ASP A 64 19.50 -13.37 -3.86
C ASP A 64 18.30 -12.47 -4.22
N THR A 65 17.37 -12.25 -3.29
CA THR A 65 16.23 -11.34 -3.47
C THR A 65 16.49 -9.91 -2.98
N ARG A 66 17.71 -9.62 -2.48
CA ARG A 66 18.12 -8.24 -2.11
C ARG A 66 18.09 -7.28 -3.30
N ASP A 67 18.40 -7.78 -4.50
CA ASP A 67 18.18 -7.07 -5.77
C ASP A 67 17.15 -7.84 -6.61
N VAL A 68 15.87 -7.53 -6.38
CA VAL A 68 14.74 -8.14 -7.09
C VAL A 68 14.86 -7.96 -8.60
N ALA A 69 15.42 -6.84 -9.06
CA ALA A 69 15.54 -6.55 -10.49
C ALA A 69 16.63 -7.39 -11.16
N ALA A 70 17.76 -7.60 -10.49
CA ALA A 70 18.81 -8.51 -10.96
C ALA A 70 18.33 -9.97 -10.92
N TYR A 71 17.68 -10.39 -9.84
CA TYR A 71 17.11 -11.73 -9.72
C TYR A 71 16.09 -12.04 -10.84
N ALA A 72 15.17 -11.10 -11.10
CA ALA A 72 14.19 -11.24 -12.18
C ALA A 72 14.84 -11.25 -13.58
N ARG A 73 15.99 -10.58 -13.77
CA ARG A 73 16.77 -10.65 -15.00
C ARG A 73 17.42 -12.02 -15.17
N GLY A 74 17.97 -12.62 -14.11
CA GLY A 74 18.49 -13.99 -14.11
C GLY A 74 17.43 -15.02 -14.46
N LEU A 75 16.22 -14.90 -13.89
CA LEU A 75 15.09 -15.79 -14.22
C LEU A 75 14.65 -15.71 -15.69
N ARG A 76 14.80 -14.54 -16.31
CA ARG A 76 14.46 -14.33 -17.73
C ARG A 76 15.62 -14.65 -18.67
N ALA A 77 16.81 -14.92 -18.14
CA ALA A 77 17.97 -15.25 -18.95
C ALA A 77 17.75 -16.59 -19.69
N PRO A 78 18.28 -16.72 -20.91
CA PRO A 78 18.20 -17.98 -21.64
C PRO A 78 18.97 -19.06 -20.87
N ARG A 79 18.44 -20.30 -20.88
CA ARG A 79 19.05 -21.43 -20.16
C ARG A 79 20.39 -21.89 -20.77
N PHE A 80 20.61 -21.53 -22.03
CA PHE A 80 21.80 -21.85 -22.80
C PHE A 80 22.33 -20.58 -23.46
N ASN A 81 23.65 -20.49 -23.51
CA ASN A 81 24.36 -19.48 -24.28
C ASN A 81 24.24 -19.79 -25.78
N VAL A 82 24.65 -18.83 -26.61
CA VAL A 82 24.60 -18.96 -28.09
C VAL A 82 25.49 -20.10 -28.59
N ASP A 83 26.54 -20.45 -27.85
CA ASP A 83 27.44 -21.57 -28.12
C ASP A 83 26.90 -22.93 -27.63
N GLY A 84 25.70 -22.96 -27.04
CA GLY A 84 25.07 -24.17 -26.52
C GLY A 84 25.55 -24.60 -25.13
N SER A 85 26.49 -23.86 -24.52
CA SER A 85 26.88 -24.09 -23.12
C SER A 85 25.75 -23.67 -22.17
N ARG A 86 25.71 -24.27 -20.97
CA ARG A 86 24.69 -23.93 -19.97
C ARG A 86 24.96 -22.52 -19.45
N HIS A 87 23.91 -21.71 -19.40
CA HIS A 87 23.98 -20.42 -18.75
C HIS A 87 24.00 -20.63 -17.23
N GLU A 88 25.14 -20.33 -16.59
CA GLU A 88 25.25 -20.26 -15.13
C GLU A 88 24.68 -18.89 -14.73
N GLY A 89 23.36 -18.87 -14.56
CA GLY A 89 22.61 -17.70 -14.08
C GLY A 89 22.80 -17.46 -12.59
#